data_AF-A0A924KIM3-F1
#
_entry.id   AF-A0A924KIM3-F1
#
_cell.length_a   1.000
_cell.length_b   1.000
_cell.length_c   1.000
_cell.angle_alpha   90.00
_cell.angle_beta   90.00
_cell.angle_gamma   90.00
#
_symmetry.space_group_name_H-M   'P 1'
#
loop_
_entity.id
_entity.type
_entity.pdbx_description
1 polymer ?
#
loop_
_entity_poly.entity_id
_entity_poly.type
_entity_poly.pdbx_seq_one_letter_code
_entity_poly.pdbx_strand_id
1 'polypeptide(L)'
;MTDKTPEFKTSTLDDWAKAAAKSAPGGHLDALNWITPDGIAVKPLYTAADTANLQHADTLPGFEPYLRGPQATMYAVRPWTIRQYAGF
;
A
#
# COMPACT_ATOMS: atom_id res chain seq x y z
N MET A 1 -16.27 -16.60 22.43
CA MET A 1 -15.67 -16.75 21.09
C MET A 1 -16.80 -16.67 20.10
N THR A 2 -16.87 -15.58 19.33
CA THR A 2 -17.99 -15.32 18.42
C THR A 2 -17.72 -16.07 17.11
N ASP A 3 -18.58 -17.03 16.76
CA ASP A 3 -18.58 -17.68 15.45
C ASP A 3 -18.77 -16.61 14.37
N LYS A 4 -17.74 -16.44 13.53
CA LYS A 4 -17.82 -15.58 12.34
C LYS A 4 -18.29 -16.42 11.17
N THR A 5 -19.59 -16.64 11.07
CA THR A 5 -20.18 -17.06 9.79
C THR A 5 -20.06 -15.90 8.81
N PRO A 6 -19.39 -16.06 7.67
CA PRO A 6 -19.27 -14.97 6.71
C PRO A 6 -20.65 -14.67 6.10
N GLU A 7 -21.09 -13.43 6.23
CA GLU A 7 -22.36 -12.92 5.67
C GLU A 7 -22.37 -12.92 4.13
N PHE A 8 -21.18 -12.91 3.51
CA PHE A 8 -20.99 -12.85 2.07
C PHE A 8 -20.04 -13.92 1.56
N LYS A 9 -20.18 -14.27 0.28
CA LYS A 9 -19.23 -15.14 -0.43
C LYS A 9 -17.88 -14.45 -0.54
N THR A 10 -16.83 -15.09 -0.02
CA THR A 10 -15.44 -14.63 -0.20
C THR A 10 -15.00 -14.80 -1.65
N SER A 11 -14.42 -13.74 -2.21
CA SER A 11 -13.81 -13.77 -3.56
C SER A 11 -12.31 -14.00 -3.47
N THR A 12 -11.74 -14.69 -4.46
CA THR A 12 -10.30 -14.99 -4.54
C THR A 12 -9.58 -14.05 -5.51
N LEU A 13 -8.24 -14.08 -5.48
CA LEU A 13 -7.43 -13.35 -6.46
C LEU A 13 -7.67 -13.83 -7.90
N ASP A 14 -7.98 -15.11 -8.09
CA ASP A 14 -8.29 -15.67 -9.41
C ASP A 14 -9.65 -15.17 -9.92
N ASP A 15 -10.66 -15.06 -9.04
CA ASP A 15 -11.95 -14.45 -9.38
C ASP A 15 -11.76 -13.00 -9.85
N TRP A 16 -10.92 -12.25 -9.15
CA TRP A 16 -10.55 -10.89 -9.55
C TRP A 16 -9.81 -10.88 -10.90
N ALA A 17 -8.80 -11.74 -11.08
CA ALA A 17 -8.01 -11.79 -12.31
C ALA A 17 -8.88 -12.04 -13.54
N LYS A 18 -9.82 -12.99 -13.44
CA LYS A 18 -10.80 -13.28 -14.50
C LYS A 18 -11.73 -12.11 -14.79
N ALA A 19 -12.18 -11.41 -13.74
CA ALA A 19 -13.05 -10.25 -13.92
C ALA A 19 -12.29 -9.07 -14.55
N ALA A 20 -11.07 -8.79 -14.08
CA ALA A 20 -10.23 -7.72 -14.57
C ALA A 20 -9.79 -7.94 -16.03
N ALA A 21 -9.51 -9.19 -16.42
CA ALA A 21 -9.13 -9.53 -17.79
C ALA A 21 -10.22 -9.18 -18.83
N LYS A 22 -11.50 -9.13 -18.44
CA LYS A 22 -12.58 -8.73 -19.36
C LYS A 22 -12.52 -7.26 -19.76
N SER A 23 -11.91 -6.43 -18.90
CA SER A 23 -11.81 -4.98 -19.11
C SER A 23 -10.39 -4.53 -19.42
N ALA A 24 -9.40 -5.42 -19.27
CA ALA A 24 -8.01 -5.11 -19.53
C ALA A 24 -7.73 -5.01 -21.05
N PRO A 25 -6.84 -4.11 -21.49
CA PRO A 25 -6.43 -4.03 -22.90
C PRO A 25 -5.94 -5.39 -23.42
N GLY A 26 -6.65 -5.95 -24.40
CA GLY A 26 -6.33 -7.28 -24.96
C GLY A 26 -6.45 -8.45 -23.97
N GLY A 27 -7.06 -8.25 -22.81
CA GLY A 27 -7.14 -9.29 -21.76
C GLY A 27 -5.88 -9.42 -20.89
N HIS A 28 -4.90 -8.55 -21.09
CA HIS A 28 -3.60 -8.60 -20.42
C HIS A 28 -3.61 -7.77 -19.13
N LEU A 29 -3.53 -8.44 -17.97
CA LEU A 29 -3.53 -7.75 -16.67
C LEU A 29 -2.26 -6.93 -16.44
N ASP A 30 -1.14 -7.35 -17.01
CA ASP A 30 0.14 -6.64 -16.98
C ASP A 30 0.08 -5.31 -17.74
N ALA A 31 -0.79 -5.19 -18.75
CA ALA A 31 -1.04 -3.92 -19.44
C ALA A 31 -1.70 -2.86 -18.53
N LEU A 32 -2.21 -3.27 -17.35
CA LEU A 32 -2.73 -2.36 -16.33
C LEU A 32 -1.63 -1.84 -15.39
N ASN A 33 -0.42 -2.38 -15.45
CA ASN A 33 0.69 -1.87 -14.64
C ASN A 33 1.09 -0.48 -15.13
N TRP A 34 1.33 0.43 -14.19
CA TRP A 34 1.92 1.72 -14.50
C TRP A 34 3.43 1.67 -14.27
N ILE A 35 4.21 1.95 -15.31
CA ILE A 35 5.66 2.15 -15.18
C ILE A 35 5.90 3.63 -14.88
N THR A 36 6.44 3.92 -13.69
CA THR A 36 6.82 5.28 -13.33
C THR A 36 7.98 5.77 -14.21
N PRO A 37 8.20 7.09 -14.34
CA PRO A 37 9.37 7.62 -15.05
C PRO A 37 10.71 7.08 -14.55
N ASP A 38 10.78 6.67 -13.28
CA ASP A 38 11.96 6.06 -12.65
C ASP A 38 12.09 4.54 -12.92
N GLY A 39 11.19 3.96 -13.72
CA GLY A 39 11.21 2.54 -14.12
C GLY A 39 10.59 1.58 -13.11
N ILE A 40 9.82 2.07 -12.12
CA ILE A 40 9.17 1.22 -11.11
C ILE A 40 7.81 0.78 -11.63
N ALA A 41 7.56 -0.54 -11.62
CA ALA A 41 6.25 -1.09 -11.96
C ALA A 41 5.28 -1.03 -10.77
N VAL A 42 4.20 -0.27 -10.92
CA VAL A 42 3.10 -0.17 -9.96
C VAL A 42 1.98 -1.10 -10.42
N LYS A 43 1.69 -2.11 -9.59
CA LYS A 43 0.62 -3.08 -9.86
C LYS A 43 -0.76 -2.43 -9.72
N PRO A 44 -1.78 -2.87 -10.48
CA PRO A 44 -3.15 -2.37 -10.34
C PRO A 44 -3.84 -2.85 -9.05
N LEU A 45 -3.29 -3.86 -8.38
CA LEU A 45 -3.81 -4.40 -7.12
C LEU A 45 -2.67 -4.89 -6.23
N TYR A 46 -2.74 -4.53 -4.96
CA TYR A 46 -1.93 -5.07 -3.86
C TYR A 46 -2.85 -5.69 -2.81
N THR A 47 -2.36 -6.72 -2.13
CA THR A 47 -3.11 -7.49 -1.13
C THR A 47 -2.27 -7.69 0.13
N ALA A 48 -2.86 -8.31 1.15
CA ALA A 48 -2.13 -8.68 2.37
C ALA A 48 -0.92 -9.60 2.09
N ALA A 49 -0.93 -10.37 0.99
CA ALA A 49 0.21 -11.19 0.61
C ALA A 49 1.44 -10.34 0.24
N ASP A 50 1.24 -9.12 -0.25
CA ASP A 50 2.33 -8.22 -0.65
C ASP A 50 3.08 -7.61 0.55
N THR A 51 2.47 -7.62 1.74
CA THR A 51 3.09 -7.10 2.96
C THR A 51 3.56 -8.21 3.92
N ALA A 52 3.20 -9.46 3.65
CA ALA A 52 3.40 -10.59 4.57
C ALA A 52 4.87 -10.83 4.96
N ASN A 53 5.81 -10.52 4.07
CA ASN A 53 7.25 -10.80 4.27
C ASN A 53 8.09 -9.53 4.42
N LEU A 54 7.48 -8.37 4.66
CA LEU A 54 8.21 -7.12 4.87
C LEU A 54 8.88 -7.13 6.26
N GLN A 55 10.21 -7.15 6.28
CA GLN A 55 11.03 -7.25 7.50
C GLN A 55 10.73 -6.18 8.56
N HIS A 56 10.28 -5.00 8.13
CA HIS A 56 10.07 -3.83 9.00
C HIS A 56 8.62 -3.34 9.03
N ALA A 57 7.66 -4.16 8.58
CA ALA A 57 6.25 -3.77 8.53
C ALA A 57 5.66 -3.46 9.93
N ASP A 58 6.13 -4.13 10.97
CA ASP A 58 5.63 -3.98 12.34
C ASP A 58 6.61 -3.24 13.27
N THR A 59 7.29 -2.22 12.73
CA THR A 59 8.17 -1.33 13.51
C THR A 59 7.39 -0.19 14.15
N LEU A 60 7.99 0.50 15.14
CA LEU A 60 7.39 1.64 15.84
C LEU A 60 8.11 2.96 15.50
N PRO A 61 7.40 4.10 15.39
CA PRO A 61 8.04 5.40 15.20
C PRO A 61 8.92 5.76 16.41
N GLY A 62 10.01 6.48 16.18
CA GLY A 62 10.95 6.88 17.23
C GLY A 62 11.99 5.82 17.62
N PHE A 63 11.99 4.66 16.96
CA PHE A 63 12.95 3.56 17.19
C PHE A 63 13.52 3.06 15.86
N GLU A 64 14.75 2.52 15.89
CA GLU A 64 15.40 1.94 14.70
C GLU A 64 14.53 0.85 14.05
N PRO A 65 14.47 0.76 12.71
CA PRO A 65 15.23 1.52 11.70
C PRO A 65 14.56 2.86 11.30
N TYR A 66 13.67 3.42 12.14
CA TYR A 66 13.00 4.70 11.96
C TYR A 66 12.10 4.80 10.71
N LEU A 67 11.67 3.67 10.15
CA LEU A 67 10.84 3.63 8.94
C LEU A 67 9.50 4.38 9.11
N ARG A 68 8.94 4.41 10.32
CA ARG A 68 7.71 5.14 10.66
C ARG A 68 7.94 6.57 11.15
N GLY A 69 9.19 7.03 11.14
CA GLY A 69 9.59 8.38 11.52
C GLY A 69 10.48 8.43 12.77
N PRO A 70 11.20 9.54 12.98
CA PRO A 70 12.25 9.66 13.99
C PRO A 70 11.75 10.00 15.41
N GLN A 71 10.48 10.34 15.60
CA GLN A 71 9.91 10.74 16.90
C GLN A 71 8.75 9.83 17.29
N ALA A 72 8.65 9.44 18.56
CA ALA A 72 7.67 8.45 19.01
C ALA A 72 6.20 8.85 18.76
N THR A 73 5.89 10.14 18.79
CA THR A 73 4.52 10.66 18.58
C THR A 73 4.32 11.33 17.22
N MET A 74 5.39 11.51 16.43
CA MET A 74 5.38 12.25 15.17
C MET A 74 4.52 13.52 15.23
N TYR A 75 3.51 13.63 14.38
CA TYR A 75 2.66 14.82 14.25
C TYR A 75 1.42 14.80 15.15
N ALA A 76 1.22 13.76 15.96
CA ALA A 76 0.07 13.69 16.87
C ALA A 76 0.12 14.77 17.98
N VAL A 77 1.33 15.20 18.37
CA VAL A 77 1.54 16.24 19.40
C VAL A 77 1.98 17.58 18.79
N ARG A 78 2.89 17.55 17.81
CA ARG A 78 3.42 18.76 17.16
C ARG A 78 3.41 18.57 15.64
N PRO A 79 2.62 19.34 14.86
CA PRO A 79 2.58 19.21 13.41
C PRO A 79 3.93 19.59 12.78
N TRP A 80 4.10 19.26 11.49
CA TRP A 80 5.29 19.67 10.74
C TRP A 80 5.40 21.21 10.72
N THR A 81 6.63 21.71 10.72
CA THR A 81 6.87 23.15 10.64
C THR A 81 6.58 23.64 9.23
N ILE A 82 5.67 24.61 9.09
CA ILE A 82 5.51 25.33 7.81
C ILE A 82 6.76 26.18 7.61
N ARG A 83 7.52 25.89 6.55
CA ARG A 83 8.75 26.63 6.20
C ARG A 83 8.55 27.30 4.85
N GLN A 84 8.27 28.59 4.87
CA GLN A 84 8.25 29.42 3.66
C GLN A 84 9.69 29.76 3.28
N TYR A 85 10.04 29.49 2.02
CA TYR A 85 11.25 30.05 1.43
C TYR A 85 10.90 31.48 0.97
N ALA A 86 11.54 32.47 1.58
CA ALA A 86 11.32 33.88 1.28
C ALA A 86 12.67 34.58 1.05
N GLY A 87 12.70 35.41 0.01
CA GLY A 87 13.87 36.13 -0.50
C GLY A 87 13.50 36.68 -1.88
N PHE A 88 13.93 37.90 -2.18
CA PHE A 88 13.67 38.58 -3.46
C PHE A 88 14.94 38.65 -4.29
#